data_AF-Q23958-F1
#
_entry.id   AF-Q23958-F1
#
_cell.length_a   1.000
_cell.length_b   1.000
_cell.length_c   1.000
_cell.angle_alpha   90.00
_cell.angle_beta   90.00
_cell.angle_gamma   90.00
#
_symmetry.space_group_name_H-M   'P 1'
#
loop_
_entity.id
_entity.type
_entity.pdbx_description
1 polymer ?
#
loop_
_entity_poly.entity_id
_entity_poly.type
_entity_poly.pdbx_seq_one_letter_code
_entity_poly.pdbx_strand_id
1 'polypeptide(L)'
;FTQADVGLALGTLYGNVFSQTTICRFEALQLSFKNMNKLRPLLSKWLEEADLSLSNTVVNVEKLTNQSRQRKKRTNIEMNTKDILETSFNKDPKPTAAHITSLAERILMDKEV
;
A
#
# COMPACT_ATOMS: atom_id res chain seq x y z
N PHE A 1 -10.20 12.92 -12.55
CA PHE A 1 -9.74 11.95 -11.54
C PHE A 1 -8.58 12.54 -10.77
N THR A 2 -8.60 12.48 -9.44
CA THR A 2 -7.41 12.77 -8.62
C THR A 2 -6.50 11.53 -8.58
N GLN A 3 -5.22 11.70 -8.24
CA GLN A 3 -4.28 10.58 -8.08
C GLN A 3 -4.76 9.55 -7.02
N ALA A 4 -5.50 10.00 -6.01
CA ALA A 4 -6.12 9.10 -5.03
C ALA A 4 -7.26 8.27 -5.65
N ASP A 5 -8.11 8.90 -6.48
CA ASP A 5 -9.19 8.21 -7.20
C ASP A 5 -8.64 7.14 -8.14
N VAL A 6 -7.55 7.45 -8.86
CA VAL A 6 -6.87 6.48 -9.74
C VAL A 6 -6.34 5.29 -8.93
N GLY A 7 -5.65 5.54 -7.82
CA GLY A 7 -5.12 4.49 -6.97
C GLY A 7 -6.19 3.58 -6.38
N LEU A 8 -7.36 4.15 -6.04
CA LEU A 8 -8.53 3.41 -5.57
C LEU A 8 -9.17 2.58 -6.69
N ALA A 9 -9.39 3.18 -7.88
CA ALA A 9 -9.99 2.51 -9.03
C ALA A 9 -9.17 1.29 -9.48
N LEU A 10 -7.85 1.42 -9.54
CA LEU A 10 -6.94 0.30 -9.79
C LEU A 10 -7.07 -0.81 -8.75
N GLY A 11 -7.31 -0.45 -7.49
CA GLY A 11 -7.55 -1.41 -6.42
C GLY A 11 -8.82 -2.23 -6.61
N THR A 12 -9.88 -1.60 -7.12
CA THR A 12 -11.12 -2.29 -7.48
C THR A 12 -10.93 -3.21 -8.67
N LEU A 13 -10.28 -2.74 -9.74
CA LEU A 13 -10.14 -3.51 -10.99
C LEU A 13 -9.15 -4.67 -10.87
N TYR A 14 -8.06 -4.47 -10.12
CA TYR A 14 -6.92 -5.39 -10.11
C TYR A 14 -6.54 -5.90 -8.70
N GLY A 15 -7.39 -5.63 -7.70
CA GLY A 15 -7.30 -6.22 -6.36
C GLY A 15 -6.19 -5.67 -5.47
N ASN A 16 -5.47 -4.63 -5.89
CA ASN A 16 -4.40 -3.99 -5.12
C ASN A 16 -4.53 -2.47 -5.12
N VAL A 17 -4.97 -1.90 -4.00
CA VAL A 17 -5.11 -0.44 -3.85
C VAL A 17 -3.72 0.20 -3.84
N PHE A 18 -3.53 1.21 -4.70
CA PHE A 18 -2.34 2.05 -4.72
C PHE A 18 -2.61 3.36 -3.99
N SER A 19 -1.59 3.90 -3.31
CA SER A 19 -1.73 5.20 -2.66
C SER A 19 -1.53 6.34 -3.65
N GLN A 20 -2.05 7.53 -3.32
CA GLN A 20 -1.78 8.76 -4.05
C GLN A 20 -0.27 8.98 -4.27
N THR A 21 0.55 8.71 -3.25
CA THR A 21 2.01 8.82 -3.36
C THR A 21 2.60 7.86 -4.39
N THR A 22 2.04 6.65 -4.54
CA THR A 22 2.48 5.72 -5.60
C THR A 22 2.18 6.27 -6.99
N ILE A 23 0.98 6.81 -7.21
CA ILE A 23 0.58 7.39 -8.50
C ILE A 23 1.44 8.64 -8.81
N CYS A 24 1.59 9.53 -7.84
CA CYS A 24 2.44 10.72 -7.97
C CYS A 24 3.89 10.38 -8.36
N ARG A 25 4.49 9.36 -7.72
CA ARG A 25 5.86 8.92 -8.06
C ARG A 25 5.94 8.24 -9.42
N PHE A 26 4.88 7.56 -9.86
CA PHE A 26 4.83 7.00 -11.21
C PHE A 26 4.84 8.11 -12.26
N GLU A 27 3.98 9.12 -12.11
CA GLU A 27 3.91 10.29 -13.01
C GLU A 27 5.24 11.07 -13.06
N ALA A 28 5.90 11.22 -11.92
CA ALA A 28 7.18 11.91 -11.80
C ALA A 28 8.40 11.07 -12.22
N LEU A 29 8.22 9.85 -12.72
CA LEU A 29 9.33 8.92 -13.05
C LEU A 29 10.24 8.56 -11.85
N GLN A 30 9.71 8.58 -10.64
CA GLN A 30 10.45 8.40 -9.37
C GLN A 30 10.31 7.00 -8.74
N LEU A 31 10.06 5.98 -9.55
CA LEU A 31 10.06 4.58 -9.13
C LEU A 31 11.21 3.84 -9.84
N SER A 32 11.63 2.71 -9.28
CA SER A 32 12.57 1.84 -9.99
C SER A 32 12.00 1.39 -11.33
N PHE A 33 12.87 1.11 -12.31
CA PHE A 33 12.48 0.62 -13.62
C PHE A 33 11.54 -0.60 -13.54
N LYS A 34 11.83 -1.54 -12.64
CA LYS A 34 10.99 -2.72 -12.42
C LYS A 34 9.59 -2.36 -11.90
N ASN A 35 9.47 -1.38 -11.00
CA ASN A 35 8.18 -0.92 -10.50
C ASN A 35 7.40 -0.16 -11.57
N MET A 36 8.08 0.66 -12.38
CA MET A 36 7.47 1.34 -13.52
C MET A 36 6.86 0.34 -14.52
N ASN A 37 7.64 -0.66 -14.93
CA ASN A 37 7.16 -1.69 -15.87
C ASN A 37 6.00 -2.52 -15.32
N LYS A 38 5.91 -2.69 -14.00
CA LYS A 38 4.78 -3.37 -13.36
C LYS A 38 3.52 -2.50 -13.34
N LEU A 39 3.65 -1.20 -13.11
CA LEU A 39 2.52 -0.27 -13.01
C LEU A 39 1.98 0.17 -14.37
N ARG A 40 2.85 0.34 -15.36
CA ARG A 40 2.49 0.82 -16.70
C ARG A 40 1.30 0.08 -17.33
N PRO A 41 1.29 -1.27 -17.44
CA PRO A 41 0.15 -1.96 -18.06
C PRO A 41 -1.16 -1.81 -17.28
N LEU A 42 -1.11 -1.69 -15.95
CA LEU A 42 -2.30 -1.49 -15.12
C LEU A 42 -2.91 -0.10 -15.35
N LEU A 43 -2.06 0.93 -15.37
CA LEU A 43 -2.47 2.31 -15.60
C LEU A 43 -2.96 2.55 -17.03
N SER A 44 -2.30 1.95 -18.03
CA SER A 44 -2.73 2.03 -19.42
C SER A 44 -4.12 1.42 -19.61
N LYS A 45 -4.35 0.22 -19.08
CA LYS A 45 -5.66 -0.44 -19.20
C LYS A 45 -6.76 0.32 -18.45
N TRP A 46 -6.47 0.83 -17.26
CA TRP A 46 -7.41 1.69 -16.54
C TRP A 46 -7.77 2.95 -17.33
N LEU A 47 -6.79 3.57 -17.97
CA LEU A 47 -7.01 4.78 -18.77
C LEU A 47 -7.94 4.50 -19.96
N GLU A 48 -7.70 3.40 -20.69
CA GLU A 48 -8.57 2.95 -21.78
C GLU A 48 -10.02 2.73 -21.32
N GLU A 49 -10.22 2.06 -20.19
CA GLU A 49 -11.55 1.82 -19.60
C GLU A 49 -12.23 3.12 -19.14
N ALA A 50 -11.45 4.06 -18.57
CA ALA A 50 -11.96 5.36 -18.13
C ALA A 50 -12.39 6.24 -19.32
N ASP A 51 -11.63 6.22 -20.42
CA ASP A 51 -11.95 6.98 -21.63
C ASP A 51 -13.21 6.42 -22.33
N LEU A 52 -13.35 5.10 -22.41
CA LEU A 52 -14.56 4.45 -22.95
C LEU A 52 -15.80 4.74 -22.09
N SER A 53 -15.65 4.72 -20.77
CA SER A 53 -16.70 5.03 -19.81
C SER A 53 -17.15 6.50 -19.90
N LEU A 54 -16.24 7.43 -20.15
CA LEU A 54 -16.58 8.84 -20.32
C LEU A 54 -17.33 9.11 -21.64
N SER A 55 -17.08 8.31 -22.68
CA SER A 55 -17.78 8.41 -23.97
C SER A 55 -19.24 7.95 -23.90
N ASN A 56 -19.56 7.04 -22.98
CA ASN A 56 -20.90 6.51 -22.76
C ASN A 56 -21.49 7.14 -21.50
N THR A 57 -22.26 8.22 -21.69
CA THR A 57 -22.86 9.00 -20.60
C THR A 57 -23.38 8.16 -19.44
N VAL A 58 -22.93 8.54 -18.23
CA VAL A 58 -23.35 8.10 -16.89
C VAL A 58 -22.77 6.75 -16.44
N VAL A 59 -21.65 6.78 -15.70
CA VAL A 59 -21.29 5.64 -14.84
C VAL A 59 -20.93 6.10 -13.44
N ASN A 60 -21.76 5.62 -12.52
CA ASN A 60 -21.80 5.88 -11.09
C ASN A 60 -20.49 5.42 -10.42
N VAL A 61 -19.57 6.36 -10.16
CA VAL A 61 -18.28 6.14 -9.48
C VAL A 61 -18.46 5.47 -8.11
N GLU A 62 -19.63 5.65 -7.49
CA GLU A 62 -19.99 5.09 -6.19
C GLU A 62 -20.14 3.55 -6.17
N LYS A 63 -20.34 2.88 -7.31
CA LYS A 63 -20.52 1.42 -7.33
C LYS A 63 -19.21 0.63 -7.30
N LEU A 64 -18.08 1.26 -7.61
CA LEU A 64 -16.76 0.61 -7.68
C LEU A 64 -16.05 0.50 -6.32
N THR A 65 -16.57 1.12 -5.26
CA THR A 65 -15.87 1.24 -3.98
C THR A 65 -16.03 0.03 -3.03
N ASN A 66 -16.92 -0.91 -3.34
CA ASN A 66 -17.42 -1.87 -2.33
C ASN A 66 -16.78 -3.28 -2.35
N GLN A 67 -15.75 -3.54 -3.17
CA GLN A 67 -15.09 -4.86 -3.25
C GLN A 67 -13.56 -4.81 -3.10
N SER A 68 -13.03 -3.93 -2.25
CA SER A 68 -11.58 -3.88 -2.03
C SER A 68 -11.12 -5.01 -1.09
N ARG A 69 -10.26 -5.92 -1.58
CA ARG A 69 -9.33 -6.64 -0.70
C ARG A 69 -8.45 -5.61 -0.01
N GLN A 70 -8.58 -5.49 1.31
CA GLN A 70 -7.83 -4.50 2.07
C GLN A 70 -6.37 -4.94 2.21
N ARG A 71 -5.46 -4.15 1.64
CA ARG A 71 -4.03 -4.27 1.93
C ARG A 71 -3.79 -4.02 3.42
N LYS A 72 -2.86 -4.78 4.04
CA LYS A 72 -2.43 -4.54 5.44
C LYS A 72 -2.05 -3.06 5.58
N LYS A 73 -2.75 -2.33 6.45
CA LYS A 73 -2.44 -0.92 6.72
C LYS A 73 -1.05 -0.83 7.34
N ARG A 74 -0.34 0.26 7.06
CA ARG A 74 0.94 0.53 7.70
C ARG A 74 0.73 0.70 9.20
N THR A 75 1.45 -0.06 10.02
CA THR A 75 1.44 0.14 11.47
C THR A 75 2.30 1.35 11.82
N ASN A 76 1.75 2.26 12.61
CA ASN A 76 2.53 3.34 13.21
C ASN A 76 3.15 2.81 14.51
N ILE A 77 4.48 2.89 14.62
CA ILE A 77 5.20 2.48 15.82
C ILE A 77 5.39 3.73 16.69
N GLU A 78 4.85 3.69 17.91
CA GLU A 78 4.99 4.78 18.88
C GLU A 78 6.46 4.94 19.33
N MET A 79 6.83 6.14 19.77
CA MET A 79 8.22 6.47 20.12
C MET A 79 8.76 5.57 21.25
N ASN A 80 7.99 5.36 22.32
CA ASN A 80 8.39 4.46 23.41
C ASN A 80 8.62 3.02 22.92
N THR A 81 7.76 2.52 22.03
CA THR A 81 7.91 1.18 21.46
C THR A 81 9.13 1.09 20.56
N LYS A 82 9.40 2.14 19.77
CA LYS A 82 10.61 2.25 18.95
C LYS A 82 11.87 2.20 19.82
N ASP A 83 11.92 2.94 20.93
CA ASP A 83 13.10 2.97 21.82
C ASP A 83 13.39 1.58 22.42
N ILE A 84 12.33 0.84 22.77
CA ILE A 84 12.44 -0.54 23.25
C ILE A 84 13.00 -1.47 22.16
N LEU A 85 12.52 -1.34 20.92
CA LEU A 85 12.98 -2.12 19.76
C LEU A 85 14.45 -1.83 19.45
N GLU A 86 14.85 -0.54 19.42
CA GLU A 86 16.24 -0.13 19.18
C GLU A 86 17.19 -0.60 20.29
N THR A 87 16.78 -0.51 21.56
CA THR A 87 17.55 -1.04 22.69
C THR A 87 17.74 -2.55 22.60
N SER A 88 16.70 -3.28 22.19
CA SER A 88 16.78 -4.74 21.99
C SER A 88 17.72 -5.10 20.85
N PHE A 89 17.63 -4.38 19.72
CA PHE A 89 18.49 -4.58 18.55
C PHE A 89 19.97 -4.34 18.85
N ASN A 90 20.29 -3.31 19.64
CA ASN A 90 21.67 -3.02 20.03
C ASN A 90 22.30 -4.12 20.89
N LYS A 91 21.49 -4.89 21.65
CA LYS A 91 21.96 -6.03 22.44
C LYS A 91 22.12 -7.30 21.61
N ASP A 92 21.15 -7.54 20.72
CA ASP A 92 21.12 -8.70 19.85
C ASP A 92 20.49 -8.32 18.50
N PRO A 93 21.30 -8.04 17.46
CA PRO A 93 20.79 -7.67 16.14
C PRO A 93 20.23 -8.85 15.35
N LYS A 94 20.36 -10.09 15.86
CA LYS A 94 19.85 -11.32 15.24
C LYS A 94 19.07 -12.16 16.25
N PRO A 95 17.96 -11.61 16.80
CA PRO A 95 17.18 -12.29 17.82
C PRO A 95 16.61 -13.61 17.31
N THR A 96 16.60 -14.61 18.19
CA THR A 96 15.94 -15.88 17.92
C THR A 96 14.42 -15.70 17.84
N ALA A 97 13.72 -16.64 17.21
CA ALA A 97 12.25 -16.58 17.12
C ALA A 97 11.55 -16.49 18.49
N ALA A 98 12.12 -17.14 19.52
CA ALA A 98 11.61 -17.07 20.89
C ALA A 98 11.79 -15.68 21.51
N HIS A 99 12.96 -15.06 21.27
CA HIS A 99 13.23 -13.71 21.75
C HIS A 99 12.31 -12.68 21.07
N ILE A 100 12.05 -12.83 19.77
CA ILE A 100 11.10 -11.99 19.03
C ILE A 100 9.68 -12.12 19.62
N THR A 101 9.22 -13.34 19.89
CA THR A 101 7.89 -13.57 20.50
C THR A 101 7.78 -12.90 21.87
N SER A 102 8.77 -13.08 22.75
CA SER A 102 8.78 -12.46 24.08
C SER A 102 8.83 -10.92 24.00
N LEU A 103 9.58 -10.37 23.04
CA LEU A 103 9.64 -8.94 22.80
C LEU A 103 8.28 -8.38 22.33
N ALA A 104 7.63 -9.07 21.40
CA ALA A 104 6.32 -8.72 20.85
C ALA A 104 5.24 -8.70 21.95
N GLU A 105 5.23 -9.70 22.83
CA GLU A 105 4.35 -9.75 24.01
C GLU A 105 4.60 -8.57 24.95
N ARG A 106 5.86 -8.23 25.22
CA ARG A 106 6.23 -7.12 26.13
C ARG A 106 5.80 -5.76 25.60
N ILE A 107 5.85 -5.54 24.29
CA ILE A 107 5.47 -4.27 23.66
C ILE A 107 4.01 -4.28 23.16
N LEU A 108 3.27 -5.37 23.39
CA LEU A 108 1.89 -5.56 22.95
C LEU A 108 1.69 -5.35 21.44
N MET A 109 2.63 -5.84 20.63
CA MET A 109 2.55 -5.81 19.17
C MET A 109 2.51 -7.21 18.58
N ASP A 110 1.88 -7.36 17.41
CA ASP A 110 1.96 -8.59 16.63
C ASP A 110 3.39 -8.79 16.10
N LYS A 111 3.88 -10.02 16.19
CA LYS A 111 5.20 -10.46 15.74
C LYS A 111 5.49 -10.14 14.26
N GLU A 112 4.46 -10.06 13.42
CA GLU A 112 4.55 -9.79 11.98
C GLU A 112 4.28 -8.33 11.58
N VAL A 113 4.31 -7.42 12.55
CA VAL A 113 4.30 -5.97 12.29
C VAL A 113 5.72 -5.50 11.98
#